data_AF-A0A495JEQ6-F1
#
_entry.id   AF-A0A495JEQ6-F1
#
_cell.length_a   1.000
_cell.length_b   1.000
_cell.length_c   1.000
_cell.angle_alpha   90.00
_cell.angle_beta   90.00
_cell.angle_gamma   90.00
#
_symmetry.space_group_name_H-M   'P 1'
#
loop_
_entity.id
_entity.type
_entity.pdbx_description
1 polymer ?
#
loop_
_entity_poly.entity_id
_entity_poly.type
_entity_poly.pdbx_seq_one_letter_code
_entity_poly.pdbx_strand_id
1 'polypeptide(L)'
;MSTLHGFRGLRLFGVVATATVTFVAVSATPVFAAVNATVQVMSPGNVRFTAGDGQANALHVTANGRVVIFDDVVPVVAGKGCAAVANDSTKATCDSGVTPVALGIVVYAMDGDDTVTNDSAYGMLAYGNQGVDTLTGSIGGADRLVGEWADDMLVGRGGADTLDGGDGADKVYGHDGNDTVAGGDGLDFVSGGNGDDVVNGGPGNDTVRGDAGADTINGDGGLDQAYGDADNDMVDGGDGDDRVEGGVGDDQLRELGTGNDRVYGGDGNDYISAGDGDDLVDGGFGADSMFGGMGRNTLSYASRTNPVSVTYGNRDHKVDQGEAGEWDTFSFSDFAVIEGGAGNDRLYGWEYEVELRGNAGDDAIGNIENFTGIGGPGNDTIGGHDACHLIGGEGDDIITGGMRADLLEGGDGNDTIKGEDGVDVIDGGDGNDTIDGGVDGNTLRGGNGDDIIYSGYSGEVLDGGAGRDMARYDWNHSGPVTVDLDNVTGDDGTPGEGDSLIDIEDLYGSSGNDVLTGNDGDNQIFGGKGQDQLFGLGGDDHLVGGTAADGADALDGGDNRTETGDTCLLGPSGGNTVNCENAAR
;
A
#
# COMPACT_ATOMS: atom_id res chain seq x y z
N MET A 1 -63.15 40.63 32.67
CA MET A 1 -64.27 39.84 33.24
C MET A 1 -64.47 38.66 32.29
N SER A 2 -64.41 37.39 32.68
CA SER A 2 -64.25 36.80 34.02
C SER A 2 -63.54 35.42 33.98
N THR A 3 -62.71 35.19 34.99
CA THR A 3 -62.11 33.95 35.52
C THR A 3 -63.16 32.93 36.02
N LEU A 4 -62.92 31.65 36.39
CA LEU A 4 -61.81 30.65 36.33
C LEU A 4 -62.34 29.27 36.87
N HIS A 5 -61.55 28.18 36.74
CA HIS A 5 -61.70 26.79 37.27
C HIS A 5 -62.52 25.84 36.37
N GLY A 6 -62.18 24.57 36.08
CA GLY A 6 -61.05 23.68 36.40
C GLY A 6 -61.34 22.26 35.79
N PHE A 7 -60.53 21.20 35.90
CA PHE A 7 -59.19 21.02 36.49
C PHE A 7 -58.54 19.68 36.02
N ARG A 8 -57.21 19.68 35.74
CA ARG A 8 -56.25 18.54 35.57
C ARG A 8 -56.70 17.18 34.97
N GLY A 9 -56.18 16.89 33.77
CA GLY A 9 -55.19 15.83 33.53
C GLY A 9 -55.53 14.36 33.81
N LEU A 10 -55.59 13.55 32.74
CA LEU A 10 -55.41 12.11 32.78
C LEU A 10 -54.44 11.69 31.65
N ARG A 11 -53.23 11.24 32.02
CA ARG A 11 -52.42 10.39 31.14
C ARG A 11 -52.88 8.94 31.37
N LEU A 12 -53.21 8.25 30.28
CA LEU A 12 -53.29 6.79 30.19
C LEU A 12 -52.36 6.46 29.01
N PHE A 13 -51.12 6.03 29.21
CA PHE A 13 -50.72 4.67 29.62
C PHE A 13 -51.44 3.57 28.84
N GLY A 14 -50.62 2.72 28.21
CA GLY A 14 -51.04 1.83 27.13
C GLY A 14 -52.17 0.88 27.51
N VAL A 15 -53.07 0.69 26.55
CA VAL A 15 -54.08 -0.37 26.57
C VAL A 15 -53.79 -1.27 25.37
N VAL A 16 -53.14 -2.39 25.63
CA VAL A 16 -53.18 -3.54 24.72
C VAL A 16 -54.62 -4.04 24.73
N ALA A 17 -55.39 -3.65 23.71
CA ALA A 17 -56.80 -4.00 23.61
C ALA A 17 -56.96 -5.41 23.05
N THR A 18 -56.94 -6.42 23.91
CA THR A 18 -57.37 -7.79 23.56
C THR A 18 -58.88 -7.81 23.33
N ALA A 19 -59.31 -7.71 22.07
CA ALA A 19 -60.70 -7.89 21.68
C ALA A 19 -61.05 -9.37 21.52
N THR A 20 -61.86 -9.92 22.42
CA THR A 20 -62.40 -11.29 22.26
C THR A 20 -63.59 -11.27 21.30
N VAL A 21 -63.43 -11.83 20.10
CA VAL A 21 -64.52 -11.99 19.12
C VAL A 21 -65.13 -13.38 19.22
N THR A 22 -66.45 -13.46 19.41
CA THR A 22 -67.19 -14.72 19.48
C THR A 22 -67.81 -15.03 18.13
N PHE A 23 -67.48 -16.18 17.54
CA PHE A 23 -68.08 -16.63 16.28
C PHE A 23 -69.44 -17.30 16.50
N VAL A 24 -70.44 -16.90 15.71
CA VAL A 24 -71.70 -17.65 15.54
C VAL A 24 -71.76 -18.14 14.11
N ALA A 25 -71.58 -19.45 13.93
CA ALA A 25 -71.69 -20.07 12.61
C ALA A 25 -73.17 -20.26 12.21
N VAL A 26 -73.52 -19.80 11.02
CA VAL A 26 -74.72 -20.27 10.29
C VAL A 26 -74.21 -20.89 8.99
N SER A 27 -74.25 -22.22 8.90
CA SER A 27 -73.83 -22.95 7.70
C SER A 27 -75.00 -23.52 6.93
N ALA A 28 -74.79 -23.75 5.64
CA ALA A 28 -75.61 -24.61 4.80
C ALA A 28 -74.83 -25.86 4.35
N THR A 29 -74.06 -26.46 5.28
CA THR A 29 -73.36 -27.77 5.12
C THR A 29 -72.18 -27.78 4.12
N PRO A 30 -71.29 -28.80 4.09
CA PRO A 30 -70.09 -28.71 4.94
C PRO A 30 -68.74 -29.14 4.28
N VAL A 31 -67.66 -28.91 5.04
CA VAL A 31 -66.28 -29.43 4.88
C VAL A 31 -65.41 -28.75 3.79
N PHE A 32 -64.50 -27.88 4.23
CA PHE A 32 -63.05 -28.05 4.12
C PHE A 32 -62.37 -27.29 5.29
N ALA A 33 -61.08 -27.57 5.55
CA ALA A 33 -60.39 -27.09 6.75
C ALA A 33 -60.08 -25.59 6.68
N ALA A 34 -60.14 -24.91 7.83
CA ALA A 34 -59.69 -23.53 7.94
C ALA A 34 -58.16 -23.49 8.03
N VAL A 35 -57.53 -22.77 7.11
CA VAL A 35 -56.12 -22.39 7.17
C VAL A 35 -56.03 -20.92 7.61
N ASN A 36 -55.08 -20.62 8.50
CA ASN A 36 -54.93 -19.27 9.06
C ASN A 36 -53.80 -18.54 8.35
N ALA A 37 -54.11 -17.50 7.59
CA ALA A 37 -53.14 -16.47 7.23
C ALA A 37 -53.22 -15.32 8.25
N THR A 38 -52.07 -14.85 8.73
CA THR A 38 -51.97 -13.70 9.64
C THR A 38 -51.31 -12.54 8.92
N VAL A 39 -52.04 -11.43 8.81
CA VAL A 39 -51.48 -10.12 8.49
C VAL A 39 -51.28 -9.39 9.82
N GLN A 40 -50.06 -8.94 10.08
CA GLN A 40 -49.72 -8.25 11.32
C GLN A 40 -49.24 -6.84 11.00
N VAL A 41 -50.11 -5.86 11.27
CA VAL A 41 -49.75 -4.43 11.27
C VAL A 41 -49.06 -4.16 12.60
N MET A 42 -47.78 -3.83 12.56
CA MET A 42 -46.96 -3.66 13.77
C MET A 42 -47.04 -2.22 14.31
N SER A 43 -47.11 -1.26 13.38
CA SER A 43 -47.19 0.20 13.57
C SER A 43 -47.68 0.85 12.26
N PRO A 44 -47.89 2.18 12.19
CA PRO A 44 -47.74 2.90 10.92
C PRO A 44 -46.39 2.57 10.27
N GLY A 45 -46.31 2.61 8.93
CA GLY A 45 -45.10 2.26 8.14
C GLY A 45 -44.63 0.79 8.20
N ASN A 46 -45.38 -0.14 8.83
CA ASN A 46 -44.89 -1.52 9.00
C ASN A 46 -45.96 -2.60 8.77
N VAL A 47 -45.88 -3.25 7.60
CA VAL A 47 -46.83 -4.28 7.14
C VAL A 47 -46.12 -5.60 6.87
N ARG A 48 -46.35 -6.60 7.73
CA ARG A 48 -45.86 -7.96 7.50
C ARG A 48 -46.94 -8.89 6.95
N PHE A 49 -46.62 -9.60 5.87
CA PHE A 49 -47.42 -10.68 5.30
C PHE A 49 -46.89 -12.05 5.75
N THR A 50 -47.78 -12.98 6.08
CA THR A 50 -47.41 -14.39 6.34
C THR A 50 -48.47 -15.32 5.78
N ALA A 51 -48.11 -16.06 4.73
CA ALA A 51 -49.00 -17.01 4.07
C ALA A 51 -49.02 -18.36 4.84
N GLY A 52 -50.10 -18.59 5.59
CA GLY A 52 -50.46 -19.96 5.98
C GLY A 52 -51.07 -20.70 4.79
N ASP A 53 -50.41 -21.76 4.32
CA ASP A 53 -50.86 -22.92 3.53
C ASP A 53 -52.05 -22.79 2.53
N GLY A 54 -52.28 -21.60 1.96
CA GLY A 54 -53.00 -21.40 0.70
C GLY A 54 -54.52 -21.60 0.70
N GLN A 55 -55.21 -21.58 1.86
CA GLN A 55 -56.66 -21.86 1.96
C GLN A 55 -57.43 -20.98 3.00
N ALA A 56 -57.23 -19.65 2.99
CA ALA A 56 -57.90 -18.73 3.94
C ALA A 56 -58.99 -17.85 3.27
N ASN A 57 -60.25 -17.95 3.72
CA ASN A 57 -61.39 -17.20 3.17
C ASN A 57 -61.91 -16.11 4.13
N ALA A 58 -61.65 -14.84 3.78
CA ALA A 58 -62.33 -13.60 4.20
C ALA A 58 -62.46 -13.21 5.70
N LEU A 59 -62.18 -11.93 5.99
CA LEU A 59 -62.52 -11.25 7.26
C LEU A 59 -63.14 -9.88 6.96
N HIS A 60 -64.09 -9.44 7.80
CA HIS A 60 -64.89 -8.23 7.56
C HIS A 60 -65.11 -7.47 8.88
N VAL A 61 -64.74 -6.19 8.93
CA VAL A 61 -64.98 -5.30 10.07
C VAL A 61 -65.46 -3.93 9.58
N THR A 62 -66.46 -3.35 10.24
CA THR A 62 -66.94 -1.99 9.97
C THR A 62 -67.09 -1.24 11.29
N ALA A 63 -66.67 0.04 11.34
CA ALA A 63 -66.90 0.92 12.48
C ALA A 63 -67.53 2.25 12.05
N ASN A 64 -68.80 2.45 12.41
CA ASN A 64 -69.50 3.75 12.44
C ASN A 64 -69.49 4.61 11.15
N GLY A 65 -69.35 4.01 9.97
CA GLY A 65 -69.64 4.68 8.69
C GLY A 65 -68.72 5.87 8.36
N ARG A 66 -67.50 5.86 8.88
CA ARG A 66 -66.43 6.82 8.50
C ARG A 66 -65.27 6.04 7.91
N VAL A 67 -64.74 6.54 6.79
CA VAL A 67 -63.46 6.08 6.25
C VAL A 67 -62.37 6.49 7.24
N VAL A 68 -61.59 5.51 7.70
CA VAL A 68 -60.26 5.77 8.24
C VAL A 68 -59.32 5.60 7.07
N ILE A 69 -58.76 6.71 6.60
CA ILE A 69 -57.59 6.69 5.72
C ILE A 69 -56.41 6.48 6.67
N PHE A 70 -55.66 5.41 6.44
CA PHE A 70 -54.26 5.34 6.83
C PHE A 70 -53.49 5.92 5.64
N ASP A 71 -52.55 6.83 5.86
CA ASP A 71 -51.82 7.49 4.76
C ASP A 71 -51.03 6.46 3.93
N ASP A 72 -50.51 5.42 4.59
CA ASP A 72 -49.50 4.51 4.05
C ASP A 72 -50.10 3.13 3.67
N VAL A 73 -51.02 3.07 2.69
CA VAL A 73 -51.43 1.76 2.10
C VAL A 73 -51.73 1.81 0.61
N VAL A 74 -51.00 0.96 -0.12
CA VAL A 74 -50.82 0.98 -1.58
C VAL A 74 -51.85 0.10 -2.31
N PRO A 75 -52.38 0.54 -3.47
CA PRO A 75 -53.23 -0.30 -4.32
C PRO A 75 -52.43 -1.30 -5.17
N VAL A 76 -52.73 -2.60 -5.05
CA VAL A 76 -52.11 -3.66 -5.88
C VAL A 76 -52.79 -3.71 -7.26
N VAL A 77 -52.08 -3.32 -8.33
CA VAL A 77 -52.62 -3.27 -9.70
C VAL A 77 -52.30 -4.57 -10.47
N ALA A 78 -53.25 -5.52 -10.46
CA ALA A 78 -53.07 -6.80 -11.14
C ALA A 78 -53.37 -6.78 -12.65
N GLY A 79 -52.46 -7.36 -13.46
CA GLY A 79 -52.64 -7.58 -14.89
C GLY A 79 -53.20 -8.98 -15.22
N LYS A 80 -54.37 -9.03 -15.89
CA LYS A 80 -54.93 -10.20 -16.62
C LYS A 80 -54.88 -11.57 -15.91
N GLY A 81 -55.59 -11.71 -14.80
CA GLY A 81 -55.90 -13.04 -14.23
C GLY A 81 -56.44 -12.98 -12.82
N CYS A 82 -56.05 -11.96 -12.08
CA CYS A 82 -56.48 -11.72 -10.71
C CYS A 82 -57.56 -10.63 -10.66
N ALA A 83 -58.53 -10.79 -9.77
CA ALA A 83 -59.54 -9.78 -9.51
C ALA A 83 -59.17 -8.99 -8.24
N ALA A 84 -59.38 -7.67 -8.26
CA ALA A 84 -59.32 -6.84 -7.06
C ALA A 84 -60.46 -7.24 -6.11
N VAL A 85 -60.16 -7.35 -4.81
CA VAL A 85 -61.17 -7.70 -3.81
C VAL A 85 -62.11 -6.50 -3.60
N ALA A 86 -63.42 -6.73 -3.69
CA ALA A 86 -64.39 -5.64 -3.58
C ALA A 86 -64.33 -4.96 -2.20
N ASN A 87 -64.02 -3.65 -2.21
CA ASN A 87 -63.80 -2.76 -1.06
C ASN A 87 -62.44 -2.90 -0.34
N ASP A 88 -61.43 -3.47 -0.99
CA ASP A 88 -60.05 -3.46 -0.48
C ASP A 88 -59.06 -3.35 -1.66
N SER A 89 -58.50 -2.15 -1.89
CA SER A 89 -57.59 -1.90 -3.02
C SER A 89 -56.22 -2.53 -2.85
N THR A 90 -55.88 -2.98 -1.64
CA THR A 90 -54.54 -3.46 -1.26
C THR A 90 -54.42 -4.98 -1.39
N LYS A 91 -55.39 -5.63 -2.06
CA LYS A 91 -55.47 -7.10 -2.23
C LYS A 91 -55.94 -7.50 -3.63
N ALA A 92 -55.18 -8.39 -4.25
CA ALA A 92 -55.57 -9.15 -5.44
C ALA A 92 -55.73 -10.65 -5.11
N THR A 93 -56.71 -11.30 -5.73
CA THR A 93 -56.87 -12.77 -5.67
C THR A 93 -56.71 -13.38 -7.05
N CYS A 94 -55.80 -14.34 -7.19
CA CYS A 94 -55.50 -15.06 -8.43
C CYS A 94 -56.03 -16.50 -8.35
N ASP A 95 -56.66 -17.00 -9.42
CA ASP A 95 -57.29 -18.34 -9.45
C ASP A 95 -56.29 -19.45 -9.88
N SER A 96 -56.29 -20.58 -9.16
CA SER A 96 -55.30 -21.66 -9.29
C SER A 96 -55.60 -22.63 -10.44
N GLY A 97 -56.05 -22.10 -11.59
CA GLY A 97 -56.68 -22.88 -12.67
C GLY A 97 -55.85 -23.06 -13.95
N VAL A 98 -54.70 -22.38 -14.10
CA VAL A 98 -53.94 -22.35 -15.37
C VAL A 98 -52.43 -22.48 -15.09
N THR A 99 -51.72 -23.17 -15.98
CA THR A 99 -50.26 -23.34 -15.95
C THR A 99 -49.51 -22.00 -15.88
N PRO A 100 -48.42 -21.91 -15.10
CA PRO A 100 -47.82 -20.63 -14.73
C PRO A 100 -47.19 -19.91 -15.92
N VAL A 101 -47.53 -18.63 -16.04
CA VAL A 101 -46.76 -17.60 -16.74
C VAL A 101 -46.70 -16.42 -15.77
N ALA A 102 -45.50 -15.85 -15.59
CA ALA A 102 -45.12 -14.91 -14.52
C ALA A 102 -46.21 -13.92 -14.05
N LEU A 103 -46.39 -13.82 -12.73
CA LEU A 103 -47.14 -12.77 -12.04
C LEU A 103 -46.33 -12.36 -10.80
N GLY A 104 -45.67 -11.21 -10.86
CA GLY A 104 -44.98 -10.62 -9.72
C GLY A 104 -45.92 -9.78 -8.85
N ILE A 105 -45.50 -9.52 -7.61
CA ILE A 105 -46.08 -8.53 -6.70
C ILE A 105 -45.62 -7.14 -7.18
N VAL A 106 -46.42 -6.09 -6.98
CA VAL A 106 -46.00 -4.69 -7.24
C VAL A 106 -46.40 -3.82 -6.05
N VAL A 107 -45.42 -3.09 -5.51
CA VAL A 107 -45.50 -2.20 -4.35
C VAL A 107 -44.85 -0.86 -4.72
N TYR A 108 -45.35 0.22 -4.12
CA TYR A 108 -44.74 1.55 -4.13
C TYR A 108 -44.88 2.03 -2.68
N ALA A 109 -43.80 2.24 -1.94
CA ALA A 109 -43.86 2.97 -0.67
C ALA A 109 -44.43 4.39 -0.90
N MET A 110 -44.75 5.12 0.16
CA MET A 110 -45.28 6.49 0.05
C MET A 110 -44.30 7.52 0.64
N ASP A 111 -44.76 8.70 1.01
CA ASP A 111 -43.89 9.75 1.57
C ASP A 111 -43.42 9.35 2.99
N GLY A 112 -42.18 8.85 3.13
CA GLY A 112 -41.48 8.65 4.41
C GLY A 112 -41.20 7.20 4.78
N ASP A 113 -40.34 7.02 5.79
CA ASP A 113 -39.68 5.76 6.20
C ASP A 113 -40.62 4.53 6.27
N ASP A 114 -40.56 3.65 5.26
CA ASP A 114 -41.40 2.47 5.07
C ASP A 114 -40.61 1.15 5.21
N THR A 115 -41.31 0.04 5.47
CA THR A 115 -40.69 -1.31 5.49
C THR A 115 -41.53 -2.33 4.74
N VAL A 116 -40.97 -2.89 3.66
CA VAL A 116 -41.57 -3.87 2.77
C VAL A 116 -40.82 -5.20 2.85
N THR A 117 -41.52 -6.33 3.00
CA THR A 117 -40.88 -7.65 3.03
C THR A 117 -41.74 -8.72 2.35
N ASN A 118 -41.13 -9.47 1.43
CA ASN A 118 -41.75 -10.56 0.70
C ASN A 118 -41.30 -11.93 1.25
N ASP A 119 -42.00 -12.48 2.25
CA ASP A 119 -41.76 -13.85 2.75
C ASP A 119 -42.36 -14.95 1.82
N SER A 120 -42.44 -14.72 0.50
CA SER A 120 -42.95 -15.67 -0.50
C SER A 120 -41.89 -16.06 -1.54
N ALA A 121 -42.15 -17.07 -2.37
CA ALA A 121 -41.23 -17.52 -3.43
C ALA A 121 -41.61 -16.98 -4.83
N TYR A 122 -42.20 -15.78 -4.88
CA TYR A 122 -42.57 -15.09 -6.11
C TYR A 122 -42.03 -13.66 -6.06
N GLY A 123 -41.41 -13.21 -7.14
CA GLY A 123 -40.80 -11.88 -7.20
C GLY A 123 -41.75 -10.71 -7.02
N MET A 124 -41.19 -9.62 -6.56
CA MET A 124 -41.80 -8.35 -6.20
C MET A 124 -41.09 -7.22 -6.91
N LEU A 125 -41.86 -6.31 -7.50
CA LEU A 125 -41.41 -4.96 -7.85
C LEU A 125 -41.73 -4.03 -6.67
N ALA A 126 -40.75 -3.31 -6.14
CA ALA A 126 -40.90 -2.31 -5.09
C ALA A 126 -40.17 -1.00 -5.44
N TYR A 127 -40.67 0.11 -4.92
CA TYR A 127 -40.12 1.47 -5.03
C TYR A 127 -40.19 2.13 -3.65
N GLY A 128 -39.16 2.85 -3.19
CA GLY A 128 -39.09 3.54 -1.89
C GLY A 128 -39.68 4.96 -1.91
N ASN A 129 -39.31 5.76 -2.91
CA ASN A 129 -39.66 7.17 -3.08
C ASN A 129 -38.81 8.11 -2.21
N GLN A 130 -39.36 8.78 -1.18
CA GLN A 130 -38.68 9.86 -0.41
C GLN A 130 -38.32 9.49 1.04
N GLY A 131 -38.57 8.24 1.44
CA GLY A 131 -38.34 7.75 2.80
C GLY A 131 -36.93 7.23 3.01
N VAL A 132 -36.56 6.98 4.26
CA VAL A 132 -35.46 6.03 4.56
C VAL A 132 -36.10 4.66 4.75
N ASP A 133 -36.02 3.85 3.70
CA ASP A 133 -36.84 2.66 3.49
C ASP A 133 -36.06 1.36 3.69
N THR A 134 -36.81 0.27 3.87
CA THR A 134 -36.24 -1.08 3.91
C THR A 134 -37.06 -2.00 3.02
N LEU A 135 -36.50 -2.36 1.88
CA LEU A 135 -37.11 -3.21 0.86
C LEU A 135 -36.47 -4.60 0.88
N THR A 136 -37.25 -5.64 1.18
CA THR A 136 -36.77 -7.03 1.19
C THR A 136 -37.57 -7.90 0.22
N GLY A 137 -36.85 -8.47 -0.75
CA GLY A 137 -37.31 -9.39 -1.78
C GLY A 137 -37.80 -10.75 -1.25
N SER A 138 -38.08 -11.61 -2.23
CA SER A 138 -38.65 -12.94 -2.09
C SER A 138 -37.65 -13.94 -1.51
N ILE A 139 -38.01 -15.20 -1.36
CA ILE A 139 -37.08 -16.28 -0.93
C ILE A 139 -36.71 -17.21 -2.09
N GLY A 140 -36.75 -16.74 -3.34
CA GLY A 140 -36.38 -17.57 -4.49
C GLY A 140 -36.99 -17.19 -5.85
N GLY A 141 -37.22 -15.92 -6.15
CA GLY A 141 -37.65 -15.52 -7.48
C GLY A 141 -37.52 -14.04 -7.80
N ALA A 142 -36.69 -13.72 -8.80
CA ALA A 142 -36.52 -12.44 -9.51
C ALA A 142 -37.38 -11.26 -9.01
N ASP A 143 -36.84 -10.54 -8.04
CA ASP A 143 -37.36 -9.29 -7.51
C ASP A 143 -36.79 -8.08 -8.29
N ARG A 144 -37.45 -6.92 -8.22
CA ARG A 144 -36.89 -5.62 -8.60
C ARG A 144 -37.17 -4.62 -7.49
N LEU A 145 -36.13 -4.12 -6.85
CA LEU A 145 -36.22 -3.17 -5.75
C LEU A 145 -35.59 -1.85 -6.22
N VAL A 146 -36.21 -0.72 -5.87
CA VAL A 146 -35.71 0.63 -6.19
C VAL A 146 -35.90 1.48 -4.94
N GLY A 147 -34.88 2.16 -4.44
CA GLY A 147 -35.02 3.11 -3.33
C GLY A 147 -35.61 4.45 -3.79
N GLU A 148 -34.96 5.06 -4.78
CA GLU A 148 -35.20 6.39 -5.37
C GLU A 148 -34.49 7.56 -4.65
N TRP A 149 -34.81 7.87 -3.38
CA TRP A 149 -34.23 9.00 -2.65
C TRP A 149 -34.09 8.72 -1.14
N ALA A 150 -32.94 9.14 -0.59
CA ALA A 150 -32.47 9.00 0.80
C ALA A 150 -31.89 7.62 1.16
N ASP A 151 -31.22 7.55 2.32
CA ASP A 151 -30.35 6.46 2.77
C ASP A 151 -31.09 5.10 2.97
N ASP A 152 -31.21 4.30 1.92
CA ASP A 152 -32.08 3.13 1.84
C ASP A 152 -31.41 1.77 2.17
N MET A 153 -32.22 0.75 2.46
CA MET A 153 -31.76 -0.64 2.62
C MET A 153 -32.54 -1.61 1.72
N LEU A 154 -31.87 -2.14 0.70
CA LEU A 154 -32.42 -3.08 -0.28
C LEU A 154 -31.78 -4.47 -0.10
N VAL A 155 -32.61 -5.53 -0.13
CA VAL A 155 -32.17 -6.92 0.07
C VAL A 155 -32.94 -7.85 -0.87
N GLY A 156 -32.28 -8.42 -1.90
CA GLY A 156 -32.89 -9.35 -2.86
C GLY A 156 -33.27 -10.68 -2.20
N ARG A 157 -32.31 -11.26 -1.48
CA ARG A 157 -32.28 -12.58 -0.81
C ARG A 157 -32.03 -13.76 -1.73
N GLY A 158 -32.80 -13.90 -2.79
CA GLY A 158 -32.88 -15.18 -3.48
C GLY A 158 -33.67 -15.08 -4.77
N GLY A 159 -32.98 -15.18 -5.90
CA GLY A 159 -33.62 -15.01 -7.19
C GLY A 159 -32.65 -14.83 -8.34
N ALA A 160 -32.86 -13.72 -9.04
CA ALA A 160 -32.04 -13.16 -10.10
C ALA A 160 -32.61 -11.76 -10.25
N ASP A 161 -32.17 -10.90 -9.34
CA ASP A 161 -32.89 -9.74 -8.87
C ASP A 161 -32.32 -8.47 -9.51
N THR A 162 -33.04 -7.36 -9.42
CA THR A 162 -32.56 -6.05 -9.90
C THR A 162 -32.75 -5.00 -8.83
N LEU A 163 -31.66 -4.58 -8.20
CA LEU A 163 -31.64 -3.63 -7.10
C LEU A 163 -30.98 -2.32 -7.54
N ASP A 164 -31.46 -1.21 -7.00
CA ASP A 164 -31.20 0.15 -7.48
C ASP A 164 -31.44 1.07 -6.28
N GLY A 165 -30.39 1.53 -5.58
CA GLY A 165 -30.53 2.38 -4.39
C GLY A 165 -31.18 3.72 -4.76
N GLY A 166 -30.44 4.63 -5.38
CA GLY A 166 -30.96 5.90 -5.89
C GLY A 166 -30.07 7.08 -5.49
N ASP A 167 -30.67 8.22 -5.13
CA ASP A 167 -29.90 9.32 -4.52
C ASP A 167 -29.81 9.08 -3.00
N GLY A 168 -28.66 8.65 -2.44
CA GLY A 168 -28.66 8.17 -1.06
C GLY A 168 -27.29 7.91 -0.41
N ALA A 169 -27.32 7.08 0.62
CA ALA A 169 -26.14 6.51 1.28
C ALA A 169 -26.53 5.09 1.68
N ASP A 170 -26.61 4.25 0.65
CA ASP A 170 -27.50 3.12 0.59
C ASP A 170 -26.81 1.81 0.96
N LYS A 171 -27.63 0.78 1.21
CA LYS A 171 -27.17 -0.57 1.52
C LYS A 171 -27.93 -1.58 0.69
N VAL A 172 -27.26 -2.08 -0.34
CA VAL A 172 -27.87 -2.87 -1.39
C VAL A 172 -27.21 -4.24 -1.42
N TYR A 173 -27.99 -5.29 -1.17
CA TYR A 173 -27.52 -6.68 -1.07
C TYR A 173 -28.33 -7.60 -2.00
N GLY A 174 -27.70 -8.23 -2.98
CA GLY A 174 -28.34 -9.26 -3.82
C GLY A 174 -28.66 -10.53 -3.02
N HIS A 175 -27.62 -11.17 -2.50
CA HIS A 175 -27.58 -12.49 -1.86
C HIS A 175 -27.56 -13.68 -2.84
N ASP A 176 -28.56 -14.59 -2.84
CA ASP A 176 -28.45 -15.86 -3.57
C ASP A 176 -29.01 -15.76 -5.01
N GLY A 177 -28.14 -15.77 -6.02
CA GLY A 177 -28.52 -15.81 -7.44
C GLY A 177 -27.78 -14.75 -8.26
N ASN A 178 -27.94 -14.82 -9.59
CA ASN A 178 -27.31 -13.88 -10.53
C ASN A 178 -28.09 -12.56 -10.57
N ASP A 179 -27.61 -11.57 -9.85
CA ASP A 179 -28.29 -10.30 -9.58
C ASP A 179 -27.72 -9.14 -10.41
N THR A 180 -28.45 -8.03 -10.45
CA THR A 180 -27.98 -6.75 -10.99
C THR A 180 -28.22 -5.68 -9.94
N VAL A 181 -27.15 -5.13 -9.38
CA VAL A 181 -27.17 -4.36 -8.14
C VAL A 181 -26.50 -3.02 -8.39
N ALA A 182 -27.18 -1.92 -8.08
CA ALA A 182 -26.62 -0.57 -8.14
C ALA A 182 -26.81 0.16 -6.80
N GLY A 183 -25.78 0.88 -6.35
CA GLY A 183 -25.88 1.91 -5.30
C GLY A 183 -26.67 3.11 -5.84
N GLY A 184 -25.98 4.01 -6.54
CA GLY A 184 -26.58 5.19 -7.15
C GLY A 184 -25.72 6.45 -6.96
N ASP A 185 -26.35 7.59 -6.72
CA ASP A 185 -25.66 8.86 -6.42
C ASP A 185 -25.47 8.93 -4.89
N GLY A 186 -24.26 8.68 -4.34
CA GLY A 186 -24.20 8.52 -2.88
C GLY A 186 -22.88 8.25 -2.15
N LEU A 187 -23.02 7.43 -1.12
CA LEU A 187 -21.95 6.81 -0.32
C LEU A 187 -22.46 5.43 0.08
N ASP A 188 -22.28 4.49 -0.82
CA ASP A 188 -23.08 3.28 -0.85
C ASP A 188 -22.27 2.06 -0.42
N PHE A 189 -22.98 1.08 0.13
CA PHE A 189 -22.48 -0.27 0.31
C PHE A 189 -23.27 -1.20 -0.60
N VAL A 190 -22.59 -1.79 -1.58
CA VAL A 190 -23.19 -2.62 -2.63
C VAL A 190 -22.52 -3.99 -2.60
N SER A 191 -23.32 -5.06 -2.58
CA SER A 191 -22.86 -6.45 -2.52
C SER A 191 -23.74 -7.32 -3.43
N GLY A 192 -23.09 -8.05 -4.34
CA GLY A 192 -23.70 -9.09 -5.17
C GLY A 192 -24.18 -10.24 -4.30
N GLY A 193 -23.28 -11.17 -3.97
CA GLY A 193 -23.51 -12.23 -2.98
C GLY A 193 -22.98 -13.59 -3.42
N ASN A 194 -23.89 -14.49 -3.83
CA ASN A 194 -23.57 -15.81 -4.36
C ASN A 194 -24.19 -15.93 -5.76
N GLY A 195 -23.44 -15.63 -6.81
CA GLY A 195 -23.97 -15.54 -8.17
C GLY A 195 -22.89 -15.11 -9.15
N ASP A 196 -23.19 -15.12 -10.46
CA ASP A 196 -22.40 -14.30 -11.40
C ASP A 196 -23.19 -13.00 -11.59
N ASP A 197 -22.76 -11.95 -10.89
CA ASP A 197 -23.50 -10.72 -10.64
C ASP A 197 -22.99 -9.53 -11.48
N VAL A 198 -23.81 -8.49 -11.58
CA VAL A 198 -23.43 -7.19 -12.14
C VAL A 198 -23.64 -6.13 -11.09
N VAL A 199 -22.55 -5.56 -10.58
CA VAL A 199 -22.53 -4.67 -9.42
C VAL A 199 -21.98 -3.30 -9.81
N ASN A 200 -22.70 -2.22 -9.47
CA ASN A 200 -22.29 -0.85 -9.73
C ASN A 200 -22.33 -0.04 -8.42
N GLY A 201 -21.26 0.68 -8.07
CA GLY A 201 -21.30 1.72 -7.04
C GLY A 201 -22.21 2.84 -7.52
N GLY A 202 -21.66 3.67 -8.40
CA GLY A 202 -22.30 4.84 -8.98
C GLY A 202 -21.49 6.10 -8.67
N PRO A 203 -22.04 7.31 -8.87
CA PRO A 203 -21.33 8.52 -8.48
C PRO A 203 -21.23 8.66 -6.95
N GLY A 204 -20.12 8.22 -6.37
CA GLY A 204 -20.03 8.02 -4.92
C GLY A 204 -18.61 7.90 -4.36
N ASN A 205 -18.51 7.28 -3.19
CA ASN A 205 -17.25 7.03 -2.46
C ASN A 205 -17.34 5.63 -1.85
N ASP A 206 -17.64 4.67 -2.70
CA ASP A 206 -18.48 3.53 -2.36
C ASP A 206 -17.67 2.33 -1.89
N THR A 207 -18.37 1.30 -1.44
CA THR A 207 -17.81 -0.01 -1.16
C THR A 207 -18.61 -1.05 -1.93
N VAL A 208 -17.98 -1.62 -2.96
CA VAL A 208 -18.62 -2.49 -3.95
C VAL A 208 -17.99 -3.89 -3.87
N ARG A 209 -18.82 -4.93 -3.79
CA ARG A 209 -18.39 -6.33 -3.64
C ARG A 209 -19.13 -7.26 -4.61
N GLY A 210 -18.38 -8.17 -5.24
CA GLY A 210 -18.94 -9.36 -5.88
C GLY A 210 -19.38 -10.40 -4.86
N ASP A 211 -18.49 -10.68 -3.90
CA ASP A 211 -18.55 -11.71 -2.84
C ASP A 211 -18.19 -13.13 -3.32
N ALA A 212 -18.98 -13.78 -4.21
CA ALA A 212 -18.71 -15.17 -4.63
C ALA A 212 -19.37 -15.58 -5.96
N GLY A 213 -18.57 -15.56 -7.03
CA GLY A 213 -18.87 -16.08 -8.35
C GLY A 213 -18.08 -15.33 -9.42
N ALA A 214 -18.54 -15.30 -10.67
CA ALA A 214 -17.79 -14.63 -11.75
C ALA A 214 -18.40 -13.25 -12.05
N ASP A 215 -18.03 -12.26 -11.26
CA ASP A 215 -18.74 -10.99 -11.15
C ASP A 215 -18.24 -9.93 -12.15
N THR A 216 -19.09 -8.93 -12.39
CA THR A 216 -18.75 -7.73 -13.17
C THR A 216 -19.03 -6.49 -12.33
N ILE A 217 -17.97 -5.79 -11.96
CA ILE A 217 -17.98 -4.71 -10.97
C ILE A 217 -17.52 -3.41 -11.62
N ASN A 218 -18.21 -2.31 -11.30
CA ASN A 218 -17.84 -0.94 -11.65
C ASN A 218 -18.02 -0.04 -10.42
N GLY A 219 -17.01 0.73 -10.01
CA GLY A 219 -17.18 1.78 -9.00
C GLY A 219 -17.88 3.03 -9.56
N ASP A 220 -17.81 3.26 -10.88
CA ASP A 220 -18.26 4.46 -11.62
C ASP A 220 -17.42 5.72 -11.31
N GLY A 221 -17.47 6.27 -10.09
CA GLY A 221 -16.43 7.23 -9.70
C GLY A 221 -16.67 8.12 -8.48
N GLY A 222 -15.68 8.07 -7.58
CA GLY A 222 -15.25 9.19 -6.76
C GLY A 222 -14.02 8.90 -5.90
N LEU A 223 -14.13 8.02 -4.90
CA LEU A 223 -12.99 7.32 -4.27
C LEU A 223 -13.54 5.99 -3.72
N ASP A 224 -13.36 4.94 -4.51
CA ASP A 224 -14.12 3.70 -4.38
C ASP A 224 -13.26 2.55 -3.82
N GLN A 225 -13.93 1.58 -3.21
CA GLN A 225 -13.33 0.32 -2.77
C GLN A 225 -14.08 -0.84 -3.44
N ALA A 226 -13.53 -1.34 -4.54
CA ALA A 226 -14.10 -2.42 -5.33
C ALA A 226 -13.37 -3.75 -5.05
N TYR A 227 -14.14 -4.81 -4.77
CA TYR A 227 -13.64 -6.15 -4.45
C TYR A 227 -14.37 -7.20 -5.30
N GLY A 228 -13.65 -8.05 -6.04
CA GLY A 228 -14.21 -9.28 -6.59
C GLY A 228 -14.56 -10.28 -5.49
N ASP A 229 -13.61 -10.47 -4.57
CA ASP A 229 -13.55 -11.43 -3.46
C ASP A 229 -13.24 -12.89 -3.89
N ALA A 230 -14.07 -13.59 -4.69
CA ALA A 230 -13.82 -15.02 -4.99
C ALA A 230 -14.48 -15.58 -6.26
N ASP A 231 -13.75 -16.50 -6.93
CA ASP A 231 -13.90 -16.92 -8.33
C ASP A 231 -13.37 -15.82 -9.30
N ASN A 232 -13.61 -15.93 -10.62
CA ASN A 232 -12.88 -15.13 -11.63
C ASN A 232 -13.64 -13.86 -12.05
N ASP A 233 -13.15 -12.70 -11.62
CA ASP A 233 -13.88 -11.44 -11.70
C ASP A 233 -13.43 -10.47 -12.80
N MET A 234 -14.28 -9.49 -13.09
CA MET A 234 -13.93 -8.32 -13.90
C MET A 234 -14.30 -7.05 -13.13
N VAL A 235 -13.28 -6.25 -12.78
CA VAL A 235 -13.43 -5.06 -11.92
C VAL A 235 -12.85 -3.82 -12.62
N ASP A 236 -13.54 -2.70 -12.46
CA ASP A 236 -13.17 -1.34 -12.90
C ASP A 236 -13.55 -0.42 -11.72
N GLY A 237 -12.59 0.31 -11.14
CA GLY A 237 -12.83 1.31 -10.09
C GLY A 237 -13.55 2.52 -10.64
N GLY A 238 -13.09 3.04 -11.77
CA GLY A 238 -13.71 4.15 -12.49
C GLY A 238 -12.89 5.45 -12.40
N ASP A 239 -13.57 6.59 -12.21
CA ASP A 239 -12.93 7.91 -12.04
C ASP A 239 -12.75 8.25 -10.55
N GLY A 240 -11.60 7.94 -9.94
CA GLY A 240 -11.27 8.23 -8.54
C GLY A 240 -9.82 7.87 -8.17
N ASP A 241 -9.32 8.25 -6.98
CA ASP A 241 -8.11 7.62 -6.41
C ASP A 241 -8.54 6.35 -5.65
N ASP A 242 -8.66 5.23 -6.34
CA ASP A 242 -9.45 4.08 -5.91
C ASP A 242 -8.62 2.95 -5.24
N ARG A 243 -9.32 2.01 -4.60
CA ARG A 243 -8.77 0.70 -4.24
C ARG A 243 -9.55 -0.37 -5.00
N VAL A 244 -8.82 -1.15 -5.79
CA VAL A 244 -9.36 -2.29 -6.55
C VAL A 244 -8.63 -3.56 -6.14
N GLU A 245 -9.38 -4.61 -5.85
CA GLU A 245 -8.85 -5.90 -5.38
C GLU A 245 -9.63 -7.04 -6.06
N GLY A 246 -8.93 -7.92 -6.79
CA GLY A 246 -9.54 -9.09 -7.43
C GLY A 246 -10.01 -10.09 -6.39
N GLY A 247 -9.07 -10.84 -5.81
CA GLY A 247 -9.35 -11.73 -4.69
C GLY A 247 -8.78 -13.12 -4.88
N VAL A 248 -9.62 -14.10 -5.25
CA VAL A 248 -9.22 -15.49 -5.47
C VAL A 248 -9.81 -16.00 -6.79
N GLY A 249 -9.08 -15.82 -7.88
CA GLY A 249 -9.50 -16.16 -9.24
C GLY A 249 -8.41 -15.83 -10.26
N ASP A 250 -8.60 -16.13 -11.55
CA ASP A 250 -7.80 -15.46 -12.59
C ASP A 250 -8.58 -14.21 -13.04
N ASP A 251 -8.23 -13.06 -12.48
CA ASP A 251 -9.05 -11.85 -12.50
C ASP A 251 -8.69 -10.86 -13.62
N GLN A 252 -9.60 -9.92 -13.89
CA GLN A 252 -9.46 -8.91 -14.94
C GLN A 252 -9.76 -7.52 -14.39
N LEU A 253 -8.74 -6.91 -13.80
CA LEU A 253 -8.77 -5.56 -13.25
C LEU A 253 -8.41 -4.57 -14.37
N ARG A 254 -9.36 -3.72 -14.75
CA ARG A 254 -9.24 -2.81 -15.89
C ARG A 254 -9.81 -1.45 -15.55
N GLU A 255 -8.98 -0.64 -14.94
CA GLU A 255 -9.28 0.76 -14.68
C GLU A 255 -9.40 1.50 -16.01
N LEU A 256 -10.60 2.03 -16.30
CA LEU A 256 -10.89 2.78 -17.52
C LEU A 256 -10.98 4.30 -17.30
N GLY A 257 -10.97 4.75 -16.04
CA GLY A 257 -11.03 6.17 -15.67
C GLY A 257 -9.67 6.80 -15.38
N THR A 258 -9.66 7.79 -14.49
CA THR A 258 -8.46 8.54 -14.09
C THR A 258 -8.32 8.62 -12.57
N GLY A 259 -7.11 8.37 -12.05
CA GLY A 259 -6.92 8.15 -10.63
C GLY A 259 -5.48 8.20 -10.16
N ASN A 260 -5.22 7.66 -8.97
CA ASN A 260 -3.89 7.33 -8.46
C ASN A 260 -4.10 6.06 -7.63
N ASP A 261 -4.26 4.96 -8.36
CA ASP A 261 -5.02 3.82 -7.88
C ASP A 261 -4.16 2.82 -7.13
N ARG A 262 -4.81 1.97 -6.34
CA ARG A 262 -4.16 0.84 -5.68
C ARG A 262 -4.84 -0.43 -6.12
N VAL A 263 -4.21 -1.11 -7.07
CA VAL A 263 -4.76 -2.27 -7.77
C VAL A 263 -4.02 -3.52 -7.32
N TYR A 264 -4.77 -4.47 -6.75
CA TYR A 264 -4.25 -5.74 -6.21
C TYR A 264 -4.93 -6.90 -6.95
N GLY A 265 -4.17 -7.78 -7.58
CA GLY A 265 -4.72 -9.00 -8.21
C GLY A 265 -5.30 -9.94 -7.14
N GLY A 266 -4.48 -10.82 -6.59
CA GLY A 266 -4.90 -11.66 -5.46
C GLY A 266 -4.22 -13.02 -5.42
N ASP A 267 -4.97 -14.11 -5.28
CA ASP A 267 -4.50 -15.47 -5.54
C ASP A 267 -4.98 -15.86 -6.96
N GLY A 268 -4.11 -15.76 -7.97
CA GLY A 268 -4.58 -15.70 -9.35
C GLY A 268 -3.53 -15.71 -10.47
N ASN A 269 -3.96 -15.74 -11.72
CA ASN A 269 -3.12 -15.35 -12.87
C ASN A 269 -3.75 -14.12 -13.53
N ASP A 270 -3.45 -12.96 -12.95
CA ASP A 270 -4.31 -11.81 -13.11
C ASP A 270 -3.92 -10.93 -14.31
N TYR A 271 -4.91 -10.26 -14.88
CA TYR A 271 -4.73 -9.25 -15.91
C TYR A 271 -5.06 -7.88 -15.32
N ILE A 272 -4.02 -7.06 -15.11
CA ILE A 272 -4.14 -5.75 -14.46
C ILE A 272 -3.76 -4.63 -15.43
N SER A 273 -4.65 -3.65 -15.58
CA SER A 273 -4.44 -2.42 -16.33
C SER A 273 -4.87 -1.23 -15.47
N ALA A 274 -3.91 -0.47 -14.93
CA ALA A 274 -4.16 0.54 -13.88
C ALA A 274 -4.69 1.91 -14.36
N GLY A 275 -4.67 2.19 -15.68
CA GLY A 275 -5.37 3.35 -16.24
C GLY A 275 -4.50 4.59 -16.48
N ASP A 276 -4.99 5.76 -16.06
CA ASP A 276 -4.36 7.08 -16.20
C ASP A 276 -4.14 7.71 -14.79
N GLY A 277 -2.93 7.57 -14.22
CA GLY A 277 -2.61 7.99 -12.85
C GLY A 277 -1.16 7.74 -12.41
N ASP A 278 -0.81 8.12 -11.18
CA ASP A 278 0.42 7.64 -10.53
C ASP A 278 0.08 6.40 -9.66
N ASP A 279 -0.08 5.25 -10.30
CA ASP A 279 -0.73 4.06 -9.72
C ASP A 279 0.23 3.12 -8.97
N LEU A 280 -0.31 2.35 -8.03
CA LEU A 280 0.38 1.23 -7.37
C LEU A 280 -0.28 -0.09 -7.76
N VAL A 281 0.54 -1.01 -8.28
CA VAL A 281 0.10 -2.35 -8.73
C VAL A 281 0.86 -3.44 -7.98
N ASP A 282 0.15 -4.39 -7.37
CA ASP A 282 0.68 -5.64 -6.83
C ASP A 282 -0.12 -6.80 -7.43
N GLY A 283 0.54 -7.67 -8.20
CA GLY A 283 -0.12 -8.76 -8.91
C GLY A 283 -0.76 -9.81 -8.00
N GLY A 284 -0.23 -10.00 -6.79
CA GLY A 284 -0.63 -11.15 -5.97
C GLY A 284 0.11 -12.45 -6.34
N PHE A 285 -0.38 -13.60 -5.86
CA PHE A 285 0.20 -14.92 -6.05
C PHE A 285 -0.22 -15.55 -7.38
N GLY A 286 0.70 -15.55 -8.34
CA GLY A 286 0.67 -16.46 -9.48
C GLY A 286 1.51 -15.92 -10.64
N ALA A 287 0.94 -15.84 -11.84
CA ALA A 287 1.68 -15.44 -13.05
C ALA A 287 0.96 -14.31 -13.80
N ASP A 288 1.22 -13.10 -13.36
CA ASP A 288 0.36 -11.95 -13.68
C ASP A 288 0.78 -11.21 -14.95
N SER A 289 -0.12 -10.38 -15.47
CA SER A 289 0.06 -9.53 -16.65
C SER A 289 -0.31 -8.09 -16.30
N MET A 290 0.69 -7.29 -15.94
CA MET A 290 0.51 -5.96 -15.34
C MET A 290 0.93 -4.82 -16.28
N PHE A 291 0.05 -3.82 -16.39
CA PHE A 291 0.24 -2.61 -17.19
C PHE A 291 -0.10 -1.38 -16.33
N GLY A 292 0.88 -0.55 -16.01
CA GLY A 292 0.67 0.68 -15.24
C GLY A 292 -0.04 1.80 -16.02
N GLY A 293 -0.12 1.72 -17.35
CA GLY A 293 -0.83 2.75 -18.13
C GLY A 293 -0.08 4.10 -18.22
N MET A 294 -0.75 5.23 -18.01
CA MET A 294 -0.14 6.57 -18.12
C MET A 294 0.13 7.23 -16.75
N GLY A 295 1.41 7.40 -16.42
CA GLY A 295 1.85 8.26 -15.31
C GLY A 295 3.13 7.71 -14.66
N ARG A 296 3.35 7.96 -13.36
CA ARG A 296 4.54 7.52 -12.61
C ARG A 296 4.23 6.33 -11.71
N ASN A 297 3.94 5.19 -12.34
CA ASN A 297 3.44 4.01 -11.64
C ASN A 297 4.52 3.24 -10.86
N THR A 298 4.07 2.54 -9.84
CA THR A 298 4.86 1.70 -8.93
C THR A 298 4.41 0.24 -9.05
N LEU A 299 5.34 -0.64 -9.42
CA LEU A 299 5.15 -2.08 -9.32
C LEU A 299 5.66 -2.55 -7.96
N SER A 300 4.75 -3.04 -7.11
CA SER A 300 5.03 -3.38 -5.71
C SER A 300 5.00 -4.88 -5.47
N TYR A 301 6.09 -5.40 -4.90
CA TYR A 301 6.16 -6.71 -4.26
C TYR A 301 6.29 -6.62 -2.74
N ALA A 302 5.96 -5.47 -2.14
CA ALA A 302 6.10 -5.19 -0.70
C ALA A 302 5.31 -6.16 0.22
N SER A 303 4.34 -6.88 -0.33
CA SER A 303 3.58 -7.94 0.34
C SER A 303 4.36 -9.27 0.51
N ARG A 304 5.47 -9.46 -0.22
CA ARG A 304 6.19 -10.73 -0.30
C ARG A 304 7.20 -10.93 0.82
N THR A 305 7.37 -12.19 1.22
CA THR A 305 8.39 -12.62 2.20
C THR A 305 9.43 -13.57 1.60
N ASN A 306 9.28 -13.91 0.32
CA ASN A 306 10.24 -14.70 -0.45
C ASN A 306 11.05 -13.75 -1.34
N PRO A 307 12.32 -14.08 -1.64
CA PRO A 307 13.12 -13.35 -2.61
C PRO A 307 12.43 -13.15 -3.96
N VAL A 308 12.29 -11.89 -4.36
CA VAL A 308 11.84 -11.41 -5.67
C VAL A 308 13.05 -11.23 -6.57
N SER A 309 13.00 -11.70 -7.82
CA SER A 309 14.07 -11.48 -8.78
C SER A 309 13.55 -11.00 -10.13
N VAL A 310 13.87 -9.75 -10.47
CA VAL A 310 13.55 -9.12 -11.76
C VAL A 310 14.68 -9.43 -12.74
N THR A 311 14.40 -10.26 -13.76
CA THR A 311 15.42 -10.73 -14.72
C THR A 311 15.18 -10.23 -16.15
N TYR A 312 16.23 -9.66 -16.76
CA TYR A 312 16.20 -9.14 -18.14
C TYR A 312 16.26 -10.26 -19.20
N GLY A 313 15.36 -10.21 -20.19
CA GLY A 313 15.09 -11.37 -21.08
C GLY A 313 14.69 -11.11 -22.55
N ASN A 314 14.77 -9.88 -23.05
CA ASN A 314 14.34 -9.46 -24.41
C ASN A 314 12.80 -9.56 -24.67
N ARG A 315 12.10 -8.43 -24.57
CA ARG A 315 10.66 -8.20 -24.87
C ARG A 315 9.62 -8.85 -23.94
N ASP A 316 9.94 -9.96 -23.30
CA ASP A 316 9.10 -10.53 -22.23
C ASP A 316 9.90 -10.38 -20.92
N HIS A 317 9.59 -9.35 -20.12
CA HIS A 317 10.18 -9.19 -18.80
C HIS A 317 9.51 -10.14 -17.82
N LYS A 318 10.28 -10.64 -16.85
CA LYS A 318 9.86 -11.69 -15.95
C LYS A 318 10.34 -11.44 -14.53
N VAL A 319 9.42 -11.52 -13.58
CA VAL A 319 9.74 -11.56 -12.15
C VAL A 319 9.62 -13.00 -11.66
N ASP A 320 10.65 -13.49 -10.97
CA ASP A 320 10.60 -14.71 -10.18
C ASP A 320 10.16 -14.32 -8.76
N GLN A 321 8.98 -14.73 -8.30
CA GLN A 321 8.52 -14.52 -6.92
C GLN A 321 8.96 -15.66 -5.97
N GLY A 322 9.84 -16.56 -6.43
CA GLY A 322 10.30 -17.74 -5.71
C GLY A 322 9.41 -18.99 -5.90
N GLU A 323 8.28 -18.85 -6.59
CA GLU A 323 7.34 -19.94 -6.95
C GLU A 323 7.74 -20.54 -8.32
N ALA A 324 8.00 -21.84 -8.37
CA ALA A 324 8.74 -22.46 -9.48
C ALA A 324 7.90 -22.69 -10.76
N GLY A 325 7.74 -21.66 -11.58
CA GLY A 325 7.08 -21.74 -12.88
C GLY A 325 6.03 -20.65 -13.13
N GLU A 326 5.75 -19.87 -12.11
CA GLU A 326 4.85 -18.71 -12.08
C GLU A 326 5.71 -17.46 -12.24
N TRP A 327 5.40 -16.63 -13.24
CA TRP A 327 6.28 -15.54 -13.69
C TRP A 327 5.44 -14.37 -14.15
N ASP A 328 5.51 -13.27 -13.42
CA ASP A 328 4.79 -12.06 -13.78
C ASP A 328 5.41 -11.40 -15.01
N THR A 329 4.57 -10.72 -15.76
CA THR A 329 4.95 -10.02 -16.99
C THR A 329 4.45 -8.59 -16.98
N PHE A 330 5.34 -7.66 -17.30
CA PHE A 330 5.07 -6.23 -17.28
C PHE A 330 5.99 -5.49 -18.27
N SER A 331 5.68 -4.23 -18.57
CA SER A 331 6.53 -3.36 -19.38
C SER A 331 7.24 -2.31 -18.51
N PHE A 332 8.58 -2.23 -18.59
CA PHE A 332 9.35 -1.15 -17.95
C PHE A 332 9.02 0.25 -18.50
N SER A 333 8.29 0.37 -19.62
CA SER A 333 7.74 1.66 -20.07
C SER A 333 6.59 2.19 -19.23
N ASP A 334 5.96 1.30 -18.45
CA ASP A 334 4.68 1.56 -17.78
C ASP A 334 4.87 1.75 -16.26
N PHE A 335 6.07 1.46 -15.74
CA PHE A 335 6.42 1.55 -14.32
C PHE A 335 7.73 2.31 -14.13
N ALA A 336 7.69 3.32 -13.27
CA ALA A 336 8.82 4.20 -12.94
C ALA A 336 9.44 3.89 -11.56
N VAL A 337 8.77 3.04 -10.76
CA VAL A 337 9.30 2.49 -9.50
C VAL A 337 9.05 0.98 -9.49
N ILE A 338 10.02 0.21 -9.00
CA ILE A 338 9.84 -1.21 -8.66
C ILE A 338 10.30 -1.41 -7.23
N GLU A 339 9.41 -1.97 -6.41
CA GLU A 339 9.65 -2.25 -4.99
C GLU A 339 9.70 -3.75 -4.73
N GLY A 340 10.75 -4.20 -4.05
CA GLY A 340 10.90 -5.55 -3.52
C GLY A 340 10.02 -5.82 -2.30
N GLY A 341 10.25 -6.97 -1.67
CA GLY A 341 9.49 -7.47 -0.53
C GLY A 341 10.23 -7.36 0.80
N ALA A 342 10.07 -8.39 1.62
CA ALA A 342 10.74 -8.61 2.90
C ALA A 342 11.73 -9.81 2.83
N GLY A 343 12.28 -10.07 1.64
CA GLY A 343 13.25 -11.14 1.37
C GLY A 343 14.45 -10.60 0.60
N ASN A 344 15.52 -11.40 0.50
CA ASN A 344 16.79 -11.04 -0.15
C ASN A 344 16.69 -10.95 -1.69
N ASP A 345 16.24 -9.81 -2.18
CA ASP A 345 15.77 -9.56 -3.54
C ASP A 345 16.90 -9.30 -4.54
N ARG A 346 16.54 -9.32 -5.83
CA ARG A 346 17.45 -9.11 -6.97
C ARG A 346 16.79 -8.22 -8.01
N LEU A 347 17.11 -6.93 -7.96
CA LEU A 347 16.52 -5.88 -8.78
C LEU A 347 17.57 -5.34 -9.76
N TYR A 348 17.37 -5.55 -11.06
CA TYR A 348 18.34 -5.13 -12.08
C TYR A 348 17.67 -4.31 -13.20
N GLY A 349 18.08 -3.04 -13.31
CA GLY A 349 17.62 -2.13 -14.37
C GLY A 349 18.48 -2.20 -15.63
N TRP A 350 17.94 -1.78 -16.77
CA TRP A 350 18.70 -1.46 -18.00
C TRP A 350 17.86 -0.46 -18.83
N GLU A 351 18.48 0.61 -19.34
CA GLU A 351 17.95 1.49 -20.40
C GLU A 351 16.73 2.39 -20.06
N TYR A 352 16.12 2.30 -18.86
CA TYR A 352 14.97 3.13 -18.44
C TYR A 352 15.15 3.74 -17.04
N GLU A 353 14.65 4.96 -16.83
CA GLU A 353 14.69 5.74 -15.58
C GLU A 353 13.73 5.13 -14.52
N VAL A 354 14.05 3.94 -14.00
CA VAL A 354 13.21 3.18 -13.05
C VAL A 354 13.86 3.16 -11.68
N GLU A 355 13.26 3.83 -10.70
CA GLU A 355 13.66 3.78 -9.30
C GLU A 355 13.53 2.34 -8.75
N LEU A 356 14.59 1.79 -8.18
CA LEU A 356 14.61 0.43 -7.61
C LEU A 356 14.70 0.51 -6.09
N ARG A 357 13.80 -0.18 -5.38
CA ARG A 357 13.77 -0.22 -3.92
C ARG A 357 13.79 -1.67 -3.44
N GLY A 358 14.79 -2.07 -2.66
CA GLY A 358 14.87 -3.41 -2.07
C GLY A 358 13.74 -3.69 -1.08
N ASN A 359 13.48 -2.69 -0.23
CA ASN A 359 12.66 -2.77 0.98
C ASN A 359 13.38 -3.48 2.12
N ALA A 360 13.12 -4.74 2.45
CA ALA A 360 13.72 -5.36 3.63
C ALA A 360 14.30 -6.75 3.35
N GLY A 361 15.52 -6.99 3.82
CA GLY A 361 16.31 -8.18 3.47
C GLY A 361 17.66 -7.76 2.91
N ASP A 362 18.63 -8.69 2.84
CA ASP A 362 19.95 -8.36 2.26
C ASP A 362 19.84 -8.44 0.72
N ASP A 363 19.61 -7.30 0.09
CA ASP A 363 19.18 -7.13 -1.28
C ASP A 363 20.34 -6.87 -2.26
N ALA A 364 20.13 -7.24 -3.52
CA ALA A 364 21.10 -7.06 -4.59
C ALA A 364 20.51 -6.22 -5.73
N ILE A 365 20.83 -4.93 -5.73
CA ILE A 365 20.32 -3.94 -6.68
C ILE A 365 21.45 -3.56 -7.65
N GLY A 366 21.21 -3.54 -8.96
CA GLY A 366 22.32 -3.24 -9.87
C GLY A 366 22.02 -2.86 -11.31
N ASN A 367 23.08 -2.45 -12.01
CA ASN A 367 23.05 -1.85 -13.35
C ASN A 367 22.18 -0.57 -13.37
N ILE A 368 22.32 0.24 -12.32
CA ILE A 368 21.62 1.52 -12.20
C ILE A 368 22.30 2.52 -13.16
N GLU A 369 21.52 3.25 -13.96
CA GLU A 369 22.01 4.17 -14.99
C GLU A 369 21.12 5.44 -15.06
N ASN A 370 21.50 6.54 -14.42
CA ASN A 370 20.74 7.82 -14.40
C ASN A 370 19.46 7.79 -13.55
N PHE A 371 19.37 6.93 -12.54
CA PHE A 371 18.24 6.86 -11.60
C PHE A 371 18.68 6.47 -10.18
N THR A 372 17.71 6.38 -9.26
CA THR A 372 17.94 6.08 -7.84
C THR A 372 17.81 4.59 -7.54
N GLY A 373 18.75 4.04 -6.78
CA GLY A 373 18.63 2.73 -6.13
C GLY A 373 18.64 2.89 -4.62
N ILE A 374 17.69 2.23 -3.95
CA ILE A 374 17.52 2.27 -2.50
C ILE A 374 17.51 0.83 -1.99
N GLY A 375 18.40 0.49 -1.06
CA GLY A 375 18.36 -0.78 -0.35
C GLY A 375 17.15 -0.85 0.58
N GLY A 376 17.36 -0.42 1.82
CA GLY A 376 16.39 -0.36 2.90
C GLY A 376 16.94 -1.02 4.16
N PRO A 377 16.11 -1.67 4.99
CA PRO A 377 16.62 -2.45 6.12
C PRO A 377 17.16 -3.84 5.75
N GLY A 378 18.48 -3.96 5.66
CA GLY A 378 19.23 -5.17 5.32
C GLY A 378 20.69 -4.86 5.05
N ASN A 379 21.53 -5.89 4.87
CA ASN A 379 22.95 -5.70 4.47
C ASN A 379 23.07 -5.72 2.94
N ASP A 380 22.82 -4.60 2.29
CA ASP A 380 22.53 -4.50 0.87
C ASP A 380 23.79 -4.43 -0.02
N THR A 381 23.61 -4.74 -1.30
CA THR A 381 24.65 -4.63 -2.33
C THR A 381 24.09 -3.88 -3.53
N ILE A 382 24.54 -2.63 -3.70
CA ILE A 382 23.99 -1.67 -4.66
C ILE A 382 25.06 -1.25 -5.67
N GLY A 383 24.78 -1.40 -6.97
CA GLY A 383 25.74 -1.15 -8.05
C GLY A 383 25.22 -0.28 -9.20
N GLY A 384 25.79 0.91 -9.37
CA GLY A 384 25.60 1.76 -10.54
C GLY A 384 26.45 1.38 -11.76
N HIS A 385 26.42 2.24 -12.77
CA HIS A 385 27.14 2.07 -14.04
C HIS A 385 27.31 3.38 -14.85
N ASP A 386 26.36 4.31 -14.76
CA ASP A 386 26.48 5.73 -15.18
C ASP A 386 26.12 6.59 -13.95
N ALA A 387 25.97 7.92 -14.07
CA ALA A 387 25.61 8.79 -12.94
C ALA A 387 24.35 8.30 -12.18
N CYS A 388 24.44 8.09 -10.87
CA CYS A 388 23.41 7.48 -10.02
C CYS A 388 23.18 8.25 -8.72
N HIS A 389 22.07 7.92 -8.07
CA HIS A 389 21.86 8.19 -6.64
C HIS A 389 21.65 6.86 -5.93
N LEU A 390 22.61 6.43 -5.11
CA LEU A 390 22.56 5.14 -4.41
C LEU A 390 22.42 5.41 -2.91
N ILE A 391 21.46 4.73 -2.28
CA ILE A 391 21.17 4.83 -0.85
C ILE A 391 21.15 3.41 -0.29
N GLY A 392 21.99 3.13 0.71
CA GLY A 392 21.99 1.89 1.48
C GLY A 392 20.70 1.75 2.32
N GLY A 393 20.77 2.09 3.60
CA GLY A 393 19.60 2.16 4.48
C GLY A 393 19.91 1.88 5.95
N GLU A 394 19.42 0.75 6.47
CA GLU A 394 19.74 0.23 7.81
C GLU A 394 20.46 -1.13 7.67
N GLY A 395 21.79 -1.18 7.81
CA GLY A 395 22.59 -2.40 7.74
C GLY A 395 24.06 -2.11 7.40
N ASP A 396 24.93 -3.14 7.36
CA ASP A 396 26.30 -2.94 6.85
C ASP A 396 26.31 -3.15 5.33
N ASP A 397 26.27 -2.06 4.56
CA ASP A 397 26.00 -2.03 3.13
C ASP A 397 27.24 -2.00 2.25
N ILE A 398 27.08 -2.43 0.99
CA ILE A 398 28.12 -2.38 -0.05
C ILE A 398 27.60 -1.58 -1.24
N ILE A 399 28.10 -0.36 -1.39
CA ILE A 399 27.68 0.57 -2.44
C ILE A 399 28.83 0.78 -3.43
N THR A 400 28.54 0.72 -4.72
CA THR A 400 29.49 1.05 -5.79
C THR A 400 28.78 1.91 -6.83
N GLY A 401 29.28 3.14 -7.03
CA GLY A 401 28.83 4.10 -8.03
C GLY A 401 29.06 3.62 -9.45
N GLY A 402 30.12 4.09 -10.12
CA GLY A 402 30.54 3.52 -11.40
C GLY A 402 31.27 4.48 -12.32
N MET A 403 30.50 5.20 -13.17
CA MET A 403 31.04 6.17 -14.12
C MET A 403 30.24 7.46 -14.09
N ARG A 404 30.94 8.60 -14.10
CA ARG A 404 30.43 9.96 -13.85
C ARG A 404 30.08 10.20 -12.38
N ALA A 405 29.81 11.47 -12.09
CA ALA A 405 29.45 11.99 -10.78
C ALA A 405 28.21 11.29 -10.19
N ASP A 406 28.44 10.55 -9.13
CA ASP A 406 27.45 9.84 -8.33
C ASP A 406 27.14 10.57 -7.00
N LEU A 407 25.97 10.29 -6.44
CA LEU A 407 25.61 10.59 -5.05
C LEU A 407 25.40 9.28 -4.31
N LEU A 408 26.25 9.00 -3.31
CA LEU A 408 26.26 7.76 -2.56
C LEU A 408 26.01 8.06 -1.07
N GLU A 409 24.98 7.45 -0.50
CA GLU A 409 24.60 7.57 0.92
C GLU A 409 24.60 6.16 1.52
N GLY A 410 25.39 5.91 2.56
CA GLY A 410 25.40 4.64 3.31
C GLY A 410 24.13 4.48 4.13
N GLY A 411 24.11 5.04 5.34
CA GLY A 411 22.94 5.07 6.21
C GLY A 411 23.27 4.80 7.67
N ASP A 412 22.50 3.92 8.32
CA ASP A 412 22.78 3.41 9.67
C ASP A 412 23.53 2.06 9.51
N GLY A 413 24.86 2.03 9.66
CA GLY A 413 25.65 0.90 9.16
C GLY A 413 27.14 0.87 9.50
N ASN A 414 27.88 -0.05 8.89
CA ASN A 414 29.36 0.00 8.83
C ASN A 414 29.73 -0.24 7.37
N ASP A 415 29.56 0.79 6.56
CA ASP A 415 29.35 0.67 5.14
C ASP A 415 30.65 0.61 4.36
N THR A 416 30.60 0.02 3.17
CA THR A 416 31.71 -0.02 2.22
C THR A 416 31.28 0.66 0.93
N ILE A 417 31.70 1.91 0.75
CA ILE A 417 31.23 2.78 -0.34
C ILE A 417 32.37 3.09 -1.31
N LYS A 418 32.07 3.04 -2.62
CA LYS A 418 33.03 3.32 -3.70
C LYS A 418 32.45 4.21 -4.79
N GLY A 419 33.13 5.31 -5.10
CA GLY A 419 32.80 6.18 -6.24
C GLY A 419 33.16 5.56 -7.60
N GLU A 420 34.44 5.17 -7.73
CA GLU A 420 35.11 4.68 -8.96
C GLU A 420 35.52 5.84 -9.93
N ASP A 421 34.93 5.98 -11.12
CA ASP A 421 35.30 7.00 -12.13
C ASP A 421 34.30 8.17 -12.11
N GLY A 422 34.45 9.15 -11.23
CA GLY A 422 33.51 10.27 -11.13
C GLY A 422 33.96 11.38 -10.19
N VAL A 423 33.28 12.53 -10.25
CA VAL A 423 33.38 13.58 -9.23
C VAL A 423 32.19 13.40 -8.31
N ASP A 424 32.38 12.56 -7.31
CA ASP A 424 31.33 11.94 -6.53
C ASP A 424 31.14 12.65 -5.20
N VAL A 425 29.94 12.50 -4.65
CA VAL A 425 29.58 12.93 -3.31
C VAL A 425 29.22 11.69 -2.51
N ILE A 426 29.99 11.39 -1.48
CA ILE A 426 29.82 10.23 -0.62
C ILE A 426 29.59 10.71 0.81
N ASP A 427 28.54 10.20 1.46
CA ASP A 427 28.25 10.36 2.89
C ASP A 427 28.07 8.95 3.47
N GLY A 428 28.89 8.56 4.46
CA GLY A 428 28.81 7.26 5.12
C GLY A 428 27.55 7.16 5.97
N GLY A 429 27.53 7.88 7.10
CA GLY A 429 26.32 8.06 7.92
C GLY A 429 26.55 7.80 9.41
N ASP A 430 25.83 6.83 9.97
CA ASP A 430 25.84 6.44 11.38
C ASP A 430 26.51 5.06 11.56
N GLY A 431 27.83 5.06 11.71
CA GLY A 431 28.65 3.93 12.17
C GLY A 431 30.05 3.96 11.56
N ASN A 432 30.80 2.84 11.57
CA ASN A 432 32.23 2.86 11.24
C ASN A 432 32.49 2.51 9.76
N ASP A 433 32.56 3.52 8.92
CA ASP A 433 32.49 3.36 7.47
C ASP A 433 33.86 3.21 6.79
N THR A 434 33.84 2.66 5.58
CA THR A 434 35.01 2.53 4.70
C THR A 434 34.72 3.10 3.32
N ILE A 435 35.29 4.25 3.02
CA ILE A 435 34.99 5.06 1.83
C ILE A 435 36.22 5.12 0.90
N ASP A 436 36.01 4.86 -0.39
CA ASP A 436 37.01 5.02 -1.46
C ASP A 436 36.42 5.87 -2.59
N GLY A 437 36.86 7.12 -2.71
CA GLY A 437 36.36 8.04 -3.73
C GLY A 437 36.69 7.61 -5.17
N GLY A 438 37.81 6.92 -5.39
CA GLY A 438 38.26 6.58 -6.74
C GLY A 438 39.21 7.62 -7.37
N VAL A 439 38.87 8.17 -8.55
CA VAL A 439 39.88 8.71 -9.50
C VAL A 439 39.83 10.23 -9.78
N ASP A 440 38.69 10.91 -9.66
CA ASP A 440 38.61 12.37 -9.79
C ASP A 440 38.34 13.06 -8.42
N GLY A 441 38.33 14.39 -8.38
CA GLY A 441 38.32 15.16 -7.12
C GLY A 441 36.97 15.15 -6.39
N ASN A 442 36.84 14.25 -5.43
CA ASN A 442 35.60 13.89 -4.73
C ASN A 442 35.29 14.73 -3.47
N THR A 443 34.05 14.60 -2.97
CA THR A 443 33.67 15.00 -1.61
C THR A 443 33.27 13.77 -0.81
N LEU A 444 34.02 13.45 0.24
CA LEU A 444 33.91 12.24 1.05
C LEU A 444 33.62 12.65 2.51
N ARG A 445 32.46 12.28 3.04
CA ARG A 445 32.13 12.37 4.47
C ARG A 445 32.05 10.98 5.08
N GLY A 446 32.73 10.77 6.22
CA GLY A 446 32.51 9.62 7.10
C GLY A 446 31.13 9.73 7.76
N GLY A 447 31.05 10.42 8.89
CA GLY A 447 29.78 10.75 9.53
C GLY A 447 29.87 10.72 11.06
N ASN A 448 29.19 9.75 11.68
CA ASN A 448 29.24 9.46 13.10
C ASN A 448 29.86 8.06 13.33
N GLY A 449 31.18 7.96 13.44
CA GLY A 449 31.88 6.69 13.62
C GLY A 449 33.36 6.84 13.91
N ASP A 450 34.10 5.73 13.95
CA ASP A 450 35.56 5.79 13.75
C ASP A 450 35.84 5.31 12.31
N ASP A 451 35.94 6.24 11.37
CA ASP A 451 35.83 6.01 9.92
C ASP A 451 37.18 5.82 9.21
N ILE A 452 37.14 5.16 8.05
CA ILE A 452 38.31 4.97 7.17
C ILE A 452 38.02 5.58 5.80
N ILE A 453 38.67 6.70 5.49
CA ILE A 453 38.52 7.40 4.22
C ILE A 453 39.81 7.25 3.41
N TYR A 454 39.74 6.57 2.28
CA TYR A 454 40.78 6.56 1.26
C TYR A 454 40.60 7.80 0.38
N SER A 455 41.64 8.64 0.26
CA SER A 455 41.54 9.86 -0.56
C SER A 455 41.14 9.54 -1.99
N GLY A 456 41.82 8.57 -2.60
CA GLY A 456 41.74 8.33 -4.04
C GLY A 456 42.83 9.12 -4.74
N TYR A 457 42.58 9.55 -5.97
CA TYR A 457 43.49 10.37 -6.77
C TYR A 457 42.94 11.77 -7.00
N SER A 458 43.85 12.75 -7.04
CA SER A 458 43.67 14.17 -7.34
C SER A 458 43.60 15.06 -6.10
N GLY A 459 42.61 15.95 -5.97
CA GLY A 459 42.46 16.83 -4.81
C GLY A 459 41.05 16.72 -4.25
N GLU A 460 40.94 16.03 -3.13
CA GLU A 460 39.66 15.66 -2.52
C GLU A 460 39.27 16.57 -1.35
N VAL A 461 38.00 16.46 -0.92
CA VAL A 461 37.53 16.96 0.37
C VAL A 461 37.20 15.76 1.23
N LEU A 462 37.98 15.52 2.29
CA LEU A 462 37.73 14.47 3.28
C LEU A 462 37.18 15.15 4.54
N ASP A 463 36.05 14.67 5.04
CA ASP A 463 35.33 15.16 6.22
C ASP A 463 35.05 13.95 7.12
N GLY A 464 35.90 13.67 8.12
CA GLY A 464 35.72 12.50 8.99
C GLY A 464 34.42 12.61 9.78
N GLY A 465 34.29 13.71 10.51
CA GLY A 465 33.05 14.12 11.15
C GLY A 465 33.10 13.93 12.65
N ALA A 466 32.57 12.82 13.15
CA ALA A 466 32.29 12.64 14.57
C ALA A 466 32.68 11.27 15.14
N GLY A 467 33.99 10.99 15.21
CA GLY A 467 34.53 10.07 16.20
C GLY A 467 36.05 10.05 16.25
N ARG A 468 36.68 9.14 15.51
CA ARG A 468 38.14 9.05 15.40
C ARG A 468 38.53 8.54 14.02
N ASP A 469 38.80 9.48 13.13
CA ASP A 469 38.74 9.21 11.69
C ASP A 469 40.13 9.13 11.06
N MET A 470 40.28 8.21 10.09
CA MET A 470 41.57 7.81 9.52
C MET A 470 41.61 8.12 8.01
N ALA A 471 42.40 9.13 7.62
CA ALA A 471 42.72 9.37 6.21
C ALA A 471 43.83 8.43 5.72
N ARG A 472 43.56 7.69 4.63
CA ARG A 472 44.45 6.65 4.09
C ARG A 472 44.98 6.97 2.70
N TYR A 473 46.30 6.94 2.57
CA TYR A 473 47.06 7.15 1.35
C TYR A 473 47.79 5.87 0.89
N ASP A 474 47.42 4.67 1.38
CA ASP A 474 48.01 3.40 0.94
C ASP A 474 47.27 2.71 -0.23
N TRP A 475 46.14 3.26 -0.64
CA TRP A 475 45.37 2.75 -1.77
C TRP A 475 45.91 3.29 -3.10
N ASN A 476 46.51 2.40 -3.88
CA ASN A 476 47.03 2.63 -5.24
C ASN A 476 48.10 3.74 -5.39
N HIS A 477 48.54 4.33 -4.27
CA HIS A 477 49.61 5.33 -4.18
C HIS A 477 50.99 4.68 -3.98
N SER A 478 51.92 5.07 -4.86
CA SER A 478 53.32 4.59 -4.86
C SER A 478 54.35 5.71 -4.98
N GLY A 479 53.89 6.97 -4.98
CA GLY A 479 54.72 8.16 -4.78
C GLY A 479 54.68 8.60 -3.30
N PRO A 480 55.59 9.49 -2.88
CA PRO A 480 55.57 10.06 -1.54
C PRO A 480 54.42 11.05 -1.36
N VAL A 481 53.71 10.97 -0.22
CA VAL A 481 52.66 11.93 0.17
C VAL A 481 53.17 12.91 1.24
N THR A 482 52.58 14.09 1.31
CA THR A 482 52.83 15.10 2.35
C THR A 482 51.50 15.55 2.96
N VAL A 483 51.27 15.22 4.22
CA VAL A 483 49.97 15.43 4.90
C VAL A 483 50.18 16.15 6.23
N ASP A 484 49.31 17.11 6.53
CA ASP A 484 49.45 18.04 7.66
C ASP A 484 48.07 18.37 8.26
N LEU A 485 47.76 17.78 9.42
CA LEU A 485 46.49 17.97 10.13
C LEU A 485 46.41 19.35 10.83
N ASP A 486 47.52 19.96 11.25
CA ASP A 486 47.54 21.32 11.83
C ASP A 486 47.21 22.39 10.77
N ASN A 487 47.65 22.17 9.52
CA ASN A 487 47.35 23.05 8.38
C ASN A 487 46.12 22.63 7.56
N VAL A 488 45.44 21.53 7.89
CA VAL A 488 44.16 21.10 7.28
C VAL A 488 44.36 20.76 5.78
N THR A 489 45.49 20.12 5.43
CA THR A 489 45.91 19.89 4.03
C THR A 489 46.58 18.54 3.79
N GLY A 490 46.23 17.89 2.66
CA GLY A 490 46.98 16.79 2.03
C GLY A 490 47.62 17.21 0.71
N ASP A 491 48.66 16.49 0.28
CA ASP A 491 49.29 16.53 -1.05
C ASP A 491 49.75 15.10 -1.36
N ASP A 492 49.04 14.42 -2.27
CA ASP A 492 49.33 13.06 -2.75
C ASP A 492 50.64 12.98 -3.57
N GLY A 493 51.25 14.13 -3.85
CA GLY A 493 52.41 14.32 -4.73
C GLY A 493 52.06 14.90 -6.11
N THR A 494 50.78 15.20 -6.38
CA THR A 494 50.25 15.69 -7.66
C THR A 494 50.19 17.23 -7.67
N PRO A 495 51.06 17.94 -8.44
CA PRO A 495 51.29 19.37 -8.22
C PRO A 495 50.11 20.31 -8.51
N GLY A 496 49.36 20.66 -7.46
CA GLY A 496 48.23 21.60 -7.51
C GLY A 496 46.86 20.95 -7.32
N GLU A 497 46.84 19.65 -7.03
CA GLU A 497 45.68 18.81 -6.73
C GLU A 497 45.98 18.24 -5.34
N GLY A 498 45.50 18.91 -4.29
CA GLY A 498 45.83 18.55 -2.91
C GLY A 498 44.60 18.67 -2.02
N ASP A 499 44.53 17.81 -1.02
CA ASP A 499 43.32 17.53 -0.25
C ASP A 499 43.02 18.59 0.80
N SER A 500 41.73 18.72 1.10
CA SER A 500 41.21 19.42 2.27
C SER A 500 40.77 18.39 3.30
N LEU A 501 41.41 18.37 4.47
CA LEU A 501 41.14 17.41 5.55
C LEU A 501 40.37 18.07 6.68
N ILE A 502 39.11 17.71 6.89
CA ILE A 502 38.20 18.26 7.90
C ILE A 502 37.92 17.17 8.93
N ASP A 503 38.08 17.51 10.22
CA ASP A 503 37.77 16.63 11.35
C ASP A 503 38.33 15.18 11.14
N ILE A 504 39.66 15.09 10.97
CA ILE A 504 40.45 13.86 10.84
C ILE A 504 41.49 13.81 11.97
N GLU A 505 41.56 12.71 12.72
CA GLU A 505 42.51 12.51 13.82
C GLU A 505 43.73 11.66 13.43
N ASP A 506 43.58 10.71 12.51
CA ASP A 506 44.58 9.68 12.23
C ASP A 506 45.02 9.65 10.75
N LEU A 507 46.27 9.23 10.52
CA LEU A 507 46.89 9.19 9.19
C LEU A 507 47.54 7.84 8.89
N TYR A 508 47.35 7.36 7.66
CA TYR A 508 48.09 6.22 7.11
C TYR A 508 48.75 6.60 5.78
N GLY A 509 50.09 6.60 5.75
CA GLY A 509 50.93 6.90 4.60
C GLY A 509 50.94 5.83 3.52
N SER A 510 51.65 6.12 2.44
CA SER A 510 51.66 5.39 1.19
C SER A 510 52.69 4.25 1.14
N SER A 511 53.26 4.02 -0.04
CA SER A 511 54.48 3.21 -0.22
C SER A 511 55.68 4.03 -0.75
N GLY A 512 55.59 5.35 -0.62
CA GLY A 512 56.58 6.35 -1.03
C GLY A 512 57.65 6.61 0.04
N ASN A 513 57.96 7.88 0.29
CA ASN A 513 58.82 8.33 1.39
C ASN A 513 58.09 9.53 1.99
N ASP A 514 57.23 9.29 2.96
CA ASP A 514 56.15 10.22 3.29
C ASP A 514 56.55 11.27 4.33
N VAL A 515 55.77 12.34 4.39
CA VAL A 515 55.86 13.38 5.43
C VAL A 515 54.48 13.54 6.03
N LEU A 516 54.24 13.00 7.23
CA LEU A 516 52.95 13.01 7.89
C LEU A 516 53.06 13.82 9.19
N THR A 517 52.18 14.80 9.36
CA THR A 517 52.17 15.72 10.50
C THR A 517 50.79 15.71 11.16
N GLY A 518 50.77 15.47 12.47
CA GLY A 518 49.60 15.53 13.33
C GLY A 518 49.17 16.95 13.69
N ASN A 519 48.48 17.09 14.82
CA ASN A 519 47.97 18.36 15.34
C ASN A 519 48.19 18.47 16.86
N ASP A 520 47.33 19.22 17.58
CA ASP A 520 47.42 19.41 19.05
C ASP A 520 46.64 18.31 19.85
N GLY A 521 46.21 17.21 19.22
CA GLY A 521 45.47 16.10 19.82
C GLY A 521 46.08 14.70 19.56
N ASP A 522 45.61 13.68 20.28
CA ASP A 522 46.20 12.33 20.32
C ASP A 522 46.12 11.57 18.97
N ASN A 523 47.08 11.73 18.06
CA ASN A 523 47.04 11.16 16.71
C ASN A 523 47.66 9.74 16.63
N GLN A 524 47.12 8.86 15.77
CA GLN A 524 47.81 7.67 15.26
C GLN A 524 48.32 7.95 13.86
N ILE A 525 49.64 7.83 13.66
CA ILE A 525 50.30 8.10 12.38
C ILE A 525 51.13 6.89 11.96
N PHE A 526 50.78 6.29 10.83
CA PHE A 526 51.45 5.12 10.27
C PHE A 526 52.17 5.51 8.97
N GLY A 527 53.50 5.36 8.91
CA GLY A 527 54.29 5.72 7.72
C GLY A 527 54.21 4.75 6.54
N GLY A 528 53.52 3.60 6.69
CA GLY A 528 53.32 2.64 5.61
C GLY A 528 54.60 1.89 5.22
N LYS A 529 55.16 2.17 4.03
CA LYS A 529 56.49 1.71 3.61
C LYS A 529 57.27 2.88 3.01
N GLY A 530 58.45 3.20 3.53
CA GLY A 530 59.25 4.23 2.87
C GLY A 530 60.55 4.63 3.54
N GLN A 531 60.70 5.95 3.73
CA GLN A 531 61.74 6.62 4.51
C GLN A 531 61.07 7.83 5.15
N ASP A 532 60.24 7.54 6.13
CA ASP A 532 59.09 8.37 6.42
C ASP A 532 59.39 9.33 7.56
N GLN A 533 58.81 10.52 7.50
CA GLN A 533 58.97 11.58 8.50
C GLN A 533 57.61 11.78 9.18
N LEU A 534 57.49 11.30 10.41
CA LEU A 534 56.26 11.34 11.19
C LEU A 534 56.44 12.33 12.33
N PHE A 535 55.57 13.34 12.38
CA PHE A 535 55.56 14.39 13.41
C PHE A 535 54.22 14.34 14.13
N GLY A 536 54.20 14.12 15.45
CA GLY A 536 52.96 14.16 16.26
C GLY A 536 52.49 15.59 16.51
N LEU A 537 53.41 16.41 17.04
CA LEU A 537 53.29 17.79 17.52
C LEU A 537 52.86 17.91 18.99
N GLY A 538 51.61 17.59 19.33
CA GLY A 538 51.09 17.70 20.69
C GLY A 538 49.88 16.79 20.94
N GLY A 539 49.79 16.26 22.16
CA GLY A 539 48.89 15.16 22.50
C GLY A 539 49.69 14.00 23.09
N ASP A 540 49.03 12.86 23.30
CA ASP A 540 49.67 11.58 23.67
C ASP A 540 49.71 10.66 22.42
N ASP A 541 50.68 10.87 21.52
CA ASP A 541 50.67 10.32 20.15
C ASP A 541 51.09 8.84 19.98
N HIS A 542 50.69 8.22 18.86
CA HIS A 542 51.16 6.91 18.42
C HIS A 542 51.74 6.91 17.00
N LEU A 543 53.08 6.97 16.91
CA LEU A 543 53.79 7.02 15.62
C LEU A 543 54.40 5.65 15.27
N VAL A 544 54.12 5.13 14.07
CA VAL A 544 54.60 3.83 13.60
C VAL A 544 55.27 3.98 12.24
N GLY A 545 56.60 3.83 12.19
CA GLY A 545 57.39 4.12 10.98
C GLY A 545 57.05 3.25 9.77
N GLY A 546 56.88 1.93 9.96
CA GLY A 546 56.63 1.01 8.86
C GLY A 546 57.16 -0.40 9.13
N THR A 547 57.49 -1.14 8.06
CA THR A 547 57.90 -2.55 8.10
C THR A 547 59.39 -2.76 7.76
N ALA A 548 59.82 -4.03 7.65
CA ALA A 548 61.24 -4.40 7.75
C ALA A 548 62.07 -4.27 6.44
N ALA A 549 61.57 -3.57 5.42
CA ALA A 549 62.28 -3.33 4.16
C ALA A 549 62.58 -1.83 3.92
N ASP A 550 62.12 -1.01 4.85
CA ASP A 550 61.96 0.42 4.72
C ASP A 550 63.23 1.11 5.30
N GLY A 551 63.52 2.35 4.92
CA GLY A 551 64.91 2.84 4.92
C GLY A 551 65.46 3.32 6.27
N ALA A 552 65.10 4.53 6.67
CA ALA A 552 65.60 5.18 7.88
C ALA A 552 64.60 6.25 8.34
N ASP A 553 63.56 5.79 9.02
CA ASP A 553 62.41 6.60 9.42
C ASP A 553 62.81 7.64 10.48
N ALA A 554 62.13 8.78 10.48
CA ALA A 554 62.27 9.85 11.45
C ALA A 554 60.93 10.07 12.16
N LEU A 555 60.86 9.71 13.44
CA LEU A 555 59.68 9.88 14.28
C LEU A 555 59.96 10.95 15.35
N ASP A 556 59.14 11.98 15.41
CA ASP A 556 59.24 13.08 16.38
C ASP A 556 57.86 13.30 17.01
N GLY A 557 57.68 12.86 18.26
CA GLY A 557 56.39 12.99 18.96
C GLY A 557 56.05 14.47 19.19
N GLY A 558 57.02 15.25 19.65
CA GLY A 558 56.85 16.68 19.87
C GLY A 558 57.82 17.21 20.92
N ASP A 559 57.53 18.39 21.48
CA ASP A 559 58.35 18.97 22.57
C ASP A 559 57.50 19.63 23.66
N ASN A 560 56.45 18.95 24.13
CA ASN A 560 55.65 19.36 25.29
C ASN A 560 55.87 18.47 26.51
N ARG A 561 57.08 18.61 27.11
CA ARG A 561 57.69 17.76 28.18
C ARG A 561 56.96 17.71 29.54
N THR A 562 55.65 17.87 29.56
CA THR A 562 54.74 17.67 30.70
C THR A 562 53.73 16.55 30.48
N GLU A 563 53.57 16.09 29.24
CA GLU A 563 52.64 15.03 28.82
C GLU A 563 53.36 13.66 28.91
N THR A 564 52.64 12.53 28.80
CA THR A 564 53.22 11.21 29.15
C THR A 564 52.72 10.04 28.29
N GLY A 565 52.50 10.25 26.99
CA GLY A 565 51.96 9.25 26.06
C GLY A 565 52.91 8.73 24.99
N ASP A 566 53.58 9.62 24.26
CA ASP A 566 54.11 9.38 22.90
C ASP A 566 54.79 8.03 22.70
N THR A 567 54.09 7.13 22.02
CA THR A 567 54.51 5.76 21.78
C THR A 567 54.98 5.59 20.34
N CYS A 568 56.29 5.70 20.15
CA CYS A 568 56.94 5.55 18.84
C CYS A 568 57.47 4.12 18.62
N LEU A 569 57.02 3.46 17.55
CA LEU A 569 57.41 2.12 17.13
C LEU A 569 58.18 2.14 15.80
N LEU A 570 59.29 1.41 15.76
CA LEU A 570 60.15 1.32 14.59
C LEU A 570 60.05 0.00 13.82
N GLY A 571 60.26 0.07 12.50
CA GLY A 571 60.56 -1.09 11.68
C GLY A 571 61.88 -1.79 12.11
N PRO A 572 62.02 -3.12 11.93
CA PRO A 572 63.19 -3.89 12.39
C PRO A 572 64.58 -3.52 11.85
N SER A 573 64.71 -2.57 10.92
CA SER A 573 65.99 -2.22 10.31
C SER A 573 65.97 -0.82 9.70
N GLY A 574 67.00 -0.04 10.01
CA GLY A 574 67.21 1.27 9.39
C GLY A 574 68.06 2.17 10.28
N GLY A 575 68.42 3.35 9.77
CA GLY A 575 69.19 4.38 10.48
C GLY A 575 68.34 5.28 11.38
N ASN A 576 67.24 4.75 11.92
CA ASN A 576 66.06 5.50 12.32
C ASN A 576 66.36 6.50 13.45
N THR A 577 65.72 7.66 13.37
CA THR A 577 65.80 8.73 14.37
C THR A 577 64.48 8.81 15.10
N VAL A 578 64.51 8.80 16.44
CA VAL A 578 63.29 8.87 17.26
C VAL A 578 63.48 9.89 18.37
N ASN A 579 62.53 10.81 18.50
CA ASN A 579 62.42 11.78 19.58
C ASN A 579 61.01 11.69 20.18
N CYS A 580 60.80 10.76 21.12
CA CYS A 580 59.51 10.55 21.78
C CYS A 580 59.71 10.03 23.21
N GLU A 581 58.77 10.35 24.10
CA GLU A 581 58.76 10.05 25.53
C GLU A 581 58.84 8.54 25.82
N ASN A 582 58.08 7.71 25.11
CA ASN A 582 57.99 6.25 25.30
C ASN A 582 58.52 5.43 24.10
N ALA A 583 59.58 5.89 23.43
CA ALA A 583 60.18 5.20 22.28
C ALA A 583 60.60 3.74 22.57
N ALA A 584 59.94 2.76 21.93
CA ALA A 584 60.31 1.35 21.98
C ALA A 584 61.18 0.96 20.77
N ARG A 585 62.27 0.22 21.04
CA ARG A 585 63.30 -0.19 20.05
C ARG A 585 63.29 -1.68 19.78
#